data_AF-A0A2H0TCR7-F1
#
_entry.id   AF-A0A2H0TCR7-F1
#
_cell.length_a   1.000
_cell.length_b   1.000
_cell.length_c   1.000
_cell.angle_alpha   90.00
_cell.angle_beta   90.00
_cell.angle_gamma   90.00
#
_symmetry.space_group_name_H-M   'P 1'
#
loop_
_entity.id
_entity.type
_entity.pdbx_description
1 polymer ?
#
loop_
_entity_poly.entity_id
_entity_poly.type
_entity_poly.pdbx_seq_one_letter_code
_entity_poly.pdbx_strand_id
1 'polypeptide(L)'
;MTSKTVLILHSIVFGSFVLFSLSSPIFAVWYSEFFSSYFFPAAIVLTPVVFGLWYMFRGCPFTVWENYFRKRERKLLIAKNSCIYHYALEWFNVRIPLRLIQPVLVLLFIIPIFVGLVV
;
A
#
# COMPACT_ATOMS: atom_id res chain seq x y z
N MET A 1 -14.32 11.03 -11.95
CA MET A 1 -13.76 10.37 -10.74
C MET A 1 -13.84 11.37 -9.59
N THR A 2 -14.26 10.94 -8.39
CA THR A 2 -14.41 11.82 -7.21
C THR A 2 -13.35 11.48 -6.16
N SER A 3 -13.19 12.32 -5.13
CA SER A 3 -12.26 12.03 -4.02
C SER A 3 -12.58 10.71 -3.34
N LYS A 4 -13.88 10.39 -3.16
CA LYS A 4 -14.34 9.13 -2.59
C LYS A 4 -13.97 7.92 -3.46
N THR A 5 -14.03 8.05 -4.78
CA THR A 5 -13.61 6.97 -5.68
C THR A 5 -12.11 6.70 -5.57
N VAL A 6 -11.27 7.75 -5.48
CA VAL A 6 -9.83 7.58 -5.27
C VAL A 6 -9.55 6.91 -3.93
N LEU A 7 -10.25 7.32 -2.87
CA LEU A 7 -10.16 6.70 -1.55
C LEU A 7 -10.47 5.20 -1.60
N ILE A 8 -11.60 4.81 -2.20
CA ILE A 8 -12.00 3.40 -2.30
C ILE A 8 -10.98 2.60 -3.12
N LEU A 9 -10.59 3.12 -4.29
CA LEU A 9 -9.62 2.43 -5.15
C LEU A 9 -8.28 2.24 -4.43
N HIS A 10 -7.85 3.23 -3.67
CA HIS A 10 -6.64 3.10 -2.89
C HIS A 10 -6.78 2.10 -1.74
N SER A 11 -7.90 2.12 -1.00
CA SER A 11 -8.17 1.12 0.05
C SER A 11 -8.15 -0.31 -0.51
N ILE A 12 -8.69 -0.52 -1.71
CA ILE A 12 -8.67 -1.83 -2.40
C ILE A 12 -7.22 -2.21 -2.74
N VAL A 13 -6.47 -1.33 -3.42
CA VAL A 13 -5.08 -1.61 -3.80
C VAL A 13 -4.21 -1.91 -2.58
N PHE A 14 -4.36 -1.10 -1.51
CA PHE A 14 -3.63 -1.31 -0.27
C PHE A 14 -4.03 -2.61 0.43
N GLY A 15 -5.33 -2.89 0.54
CA GLY A 15 -5.85 -4.12 1.13
C GLY A 15 -5.37 -5.36 0.37
N SER A 16 -5.41 -5.33 -0.97
CA SER A 16 -4.86 -6.39 -1.81
C SER A 16 -3.36 -6.59 -1.56
N PHE A 17 -2.61 -5.51 -1.35
CA PHE A 17 -1.19 -5.59 -1.03
C PHE A 17 -0.92 -6.24 0.33
N VAL A 18 -1.68 -5.87 1.35
CA VAL A 18 -1.61 -6.49 2.69
C VAL A 18 -1.92 -7.99 2.60
N LEU A 19 -3.00 -8.36 1.91
CA LEU A 19 -3.38 -9.77 1.73
C LEU A 19 -2.31 -10.54 0.96
N PHE A 20 -1.75 -9.95 -0.09
CA PHE A 20 -0.63 -10.52 -0.85
C PHE A 20 0.58 -10.78 0.05
N SER A 21 0.95 -9.81 0.88
CA SER A 21 2.07 -9.92 1.82
C SER A 21 1.85 -10.99 2.89
N LEU A 22 0.68 -11.01 3.52
CA LEU A 22 0.35 -11.97 4.59
C LEU A 22 0.14 -13.41 4.07
N SER A 23 -0.33 -13.57 2.84
CA SER A 23 -0.50 -14.89 2.22
C SER A 23 0.79 -15.45 1.62
N SER A 24 1.81 -14.60 1.38
CA SER A 24 3.08 -15.01 0.78
C SER A 24 3.76 -16.22 1.45
N PRO A 25 3.81 -16.37 2.78
CA PRO A 25 4.43 -17.54 3.41
C PRO A 25 3.61 -18.82 3.18
N ILE A 26 2.28 -18.71 3.14
CA ILE A 26 1.39 -19.85 2.88
C ILE A 26 1.60 -20.34 1.45
N PHE A 27 1.65 -19.42 0.47
CA PHE A 27 1.91 -19.78 -0.92
C PHE A 27 3.33 -20.35 -1.11
N ALA A 28 4.33 -19.81 -0.42
CA ALA A 28 5.69 -20.35 -0.52
C ALA A 28 5.79 -21.80 -0.02
N VAL A 29 5.08 -22.14 1.07
CA VAL A 29 5.11 -23.49 1.65
C VAL A 29 4.24 -24.49 0.89
N TRP A 30 2.99 -24.12 0.57
CA TRP A 30 2.00 -25.05 0.05
C TRP A 30 1.88 -25.04 -1.49
N TYR A 31 2.38 -23.99 -2.14
CA TYR A 31 2.26 -23.75 -3.58
C TYR A 31 3.57 -23.16 -4.15
N SER A 32 4.71 -23.79 -3.85
CA SER A 32 6.06 -23.26 -4.14
C SER A 32 6.33 -22.94 -5.62
N GLU A 33 5.84 -23.75 -6.55
CA GLU A 33 5.99 -23.51 -7.99
C GLU A 33 5.25 -22.25 -8.44
N PHE A 34 4.02 -22.04 -7.96
CA PHE A 34 3.25 -20.84 -8.23
C PHE A 34 3.90 -19.61 -7.59
N PHE A 35 4.39 -19.78 -6.35
CA PHE A 35 5.06 -18.73 -5.62
C PHE A 35 6.33 -18.24 -6.34
N SER A 36 7.21 -19.16 -6.73
CA SER A 36 8.47 -18.83 -7.43
C SER A 36 8.25 -18.28 -8.84
N SER A 37 7.26 -18.80 -9.58
CA SER A 37 7.02 -18.41 -10.98
C SER A 37 6.28 -17.08 -11.13
N TYR A 38 5.39 -16.74 -10.18
CA TYR A 38 4.50 -15.58 -10.32
C TYR A 38 4.61 -14.61 -9.15
N PHE A 39 4.52 -15.14 -7.93
CA PHE A 39 4.35 -14.32 -6.73
C PHE A 39 5.65 -13.57 -6.35
N PHE A 40 6.78 -14.25 -6.37
CA PHE A 40 8.08 -13.68 -6.04
C PHE A 40 8.57 -12.65 -7.07
N PRO A 41 8.55 -12.92 -8.39
CA PRO A 41 8.86 -11.91 -9.40
C PRO A 41 7.94 -10.69 -9.33
N ALA A 42 6.63 -10.90 -9.09
CA ALA A 42 5.68 -9.80 -8.93
C ALA A 42 6.05 -8.92 -7.73
N ALA A 43 6.42 -9.52 -6.59
CA ALA A 43 6.87 -8.77 -5.41
C ALA A 43 8.15 -7.96 -5.68
N ILE A 44 9.12 -8.54 -6.39
CA ILE A 44 10.37 -7.87 -6.78
C ILE A 44 10.11 -6.66 -7.67
N VAL A 45 9.15 -6.74 -8.59
CA VAL A 45 8.83 -5.63 -9.51
C VAL A 45 7.95 -4.57 -8.82
N LEU A 46 6.93 -4.99 -8.09
CA LEU A 46 5.97 -4.09 -7.45
C LEU A 46 6.61 -3.22 -6.37
N THR A 47 7.53 -3.77 -5.58
CA THR A 47 8.18 -3.08 -4.48
C THR A 47 8.93 -1.81 -4.91
N PRO A 48 9.89 -1.84 -5.85
CA PRO A 48 10.59 -0.64 -6.32
C PRO A 48 9.67 0.31 -7.07
N VAL A 49 8.65 -0.18 -7.78
CA VAL A 49 7.65 0.69 -8.43
C VAL A 49 6.89 1.51 -7.40
N VAL A 50 6.38 0.87 -6.34
CA VAL A 50 5.63 1.57 -5.29
C VAL A 50 6.54 2.56 -4.56
N PHE A 51 7.73 2.15 -4.14
CA PHE A 51 8.68 3.07 -3.50
C PHE A 51 9.11 4.22 -4.41
N GLY A 52 9.37 3.93 -5.70
CA GLY A 52 9.73 4.93 -6.70
C GLY A 52 8.62 5.96 -6.91
N LEU A 53 7.37 5.52 -7.04
CA LEU A 53 6.21 6.41 -7.09
C LEU A 53 6.12 7.25 -5.81
N TRP A 54 6.29 6.63 -4.66
CA TRP A 54 6.22 7.33 -3.37
C TRP A 54 7.30 8.43 -3.25
N TYR A 55 8.50 8.15 -3.74
CA TYR A 55 9.60 9.10 -3.83
C TYR A 55 9.28 10.24 -4.81
N MET A 56 8.85 9.91 -6.04
CA MET A 56 8.50 10.88 -7.08
C MET A 56 7.40 11.85 -6.62
N PHE A 57 6.36 11.35 -5.95
CA PHE A 57 5.24 12.16 -5.48
C PHE A 57 5.50 12.82 -4.10
N ARG A 58 6.70 12.63 -3.52
CA ARG A 58 7.08 13.11 -2.18
C ARG A 58 6.02 12.76 -1.13
N GLY A 59 5.49 11.54 -1.19
CA GLY A 59 4.30 11.13 -0.46
C GLY A 59 3.40 10.21 -1.27
N CYS A 60 2.33 9.75 -0.63
CA CYS A 60 1.47 8.72 -1.19
C CYS A 60 0.78 9.21 -2.47
N PRO A 61 0.96 8.57 -3.64
CA PRO A 61 0.44 9.05 -4.92
C PRO A 61 -1.08 9.21 -4.89
N PHE A 62 -1.77 8.30 -4.23
CA PHE A 62 -3.21 8.35 -4.04
C PHE A 62 -3.67 9.53 -3.17
N THR A 63 -2.89 9.98 -2.18
CA THR A 63 -3.21 11.22 -1.44
C THR A 63 -3.08 12.45 -2.34
N VAL A 64 -2.08 12.47 -3.24
CA VAL A 64 -1.92 13.56 -4.22
C VAL A 64 -3.13 13.60 -5.16
N TRP A 65 -3.55 12.45 -5.68
CA TRP A 65 -4.75 12.35 -6.51
C TRP A 65 -6.03 12.68 -5.76
N GLU A 66 -6.19 12.21 -4.52
CA GLU A 66 -7.37 12.51 -3.72
C GLU A 66 -7.48 14.02 -3.49
N ASN A 67 -6.38 14.68 -3.10
CA ASN A 67 -6.33 16.13 -2.92
C ASN A 67 -6.64 16.90 -4.20
N TYR A 68 -6.24 16.39 -5.37
CA TYR A 68 -6.59 16.98 -6.66
C TYR A 68 -8.12 17.01 -6.87
N PHE A 69 -8.82 15.91 -6.58
CA PHE A 69 -10.28 15.87 -6.69
C PHE A 69 -10.97 16.65 -5.57
N ARG A 70 -10.47 16.60 -4.33
CA ARG A 70 -11.01 17.41 -3.21
C ARG A 70 -10.95 18.90 -3.50
N LYS A 71 -9.88 19.38 -4.14
CA LYS A 71 -9.77 20.78 -4.59
C LYS A 71 -10.87 21.14 -5.58
N ARG A 72 -11.16 20.27 -6.55
CA ARG A 72 -12.26 20.46 -7.52
C ARG A 72 -13.63 20.43 -6.83
N GLU A 73 -13.78 19.61 -5.80
CA GLU A 73 -15.00 19.47 -5.00
C GLU A 73 -15.15 20.54 -3.89
N ARG A 74 -14.23 21.51 -3.79
CA ARG A 74 -14.18 22.55 -2.74
C ARG A 74 -14.17 21.98 -1.31
N LYS A 75 -13.52 20.83 -1.12
CA LYS A 75 -13.33 20.19 0.19
C LYS A 75 -11.97 20.52 0.79
N LEU A 76 -11.87 20.42 2.11
CA LEU A 76 -10.59 20.54 2.86
C LEU A 76 -9.58 19.51 2.35
N LEU A 77 -8.34 19.96 2.12
CA LEU A 77 -7.23 19.12 1.68
C LEU A 77 -6.69 18.30 2.85
N ILE A 78 -6.22 17.09 2.54
CA ILE A 78 -5.64 16.17 3.53
C ILE A 78 -4.13 16.42 3.61
N ALA A 79 -3.60 16.44 4.84
CA ALA A 79 -2.17 16.55 5.07
C ALA A 79 -1.40 15.39 4.41
N LYS A 80 -0.20 15.67 3.88
CA LYS A 80 0.62 14.71 3.13
C LYS A 80 1.03 13.45 3.91
N ASN A 81 0.86 13.44 5.24
CA ASN A 81 1.40 12.41 6.10
C ASN A 81 0.50 11.18 6.14
N SER A 82 0.75 10.33 5.15
CA SER A 82 0.22 8.99 4.91
C SER A 82 -1.30 8.91 4.77
N CYS A 83 -1.71 8.65 3.53
CA CYS A 83 -2.98 8.02 3.18
C CYS A 83 -3.48 7.01 4.23
N ILE A 84 -2.59 6.13 4.73
CA ILE A 84 -2.93 5.13 5.75
C ILE A 84 -3.48 5.73 7.03
N TYR A 85 -2.87 6.79 7.56
CA TYR A 85 -3.40 7.43 8.77
C TYR A 85 -4.82 7.93 8.55
N HIS A 86 -5.05 8.62 7.43
CA HIS A 86 -6.37 9.13 7.09
C HIS A 86 -7.38 7.98 6.98
N TYR A 87 -7.00 6.84 6.40
CA TYR A 87 -7.90 5.72 6.17
C TYR A 87 -8.16 4.90 7.42
N ALA A 88 -7.13 4.66 8.23
CA ALA A 88 -7.29 4.02 9.53
C ALA A 88 -8.27 4.80 10.40
N LEU A 89 -8.20 6.14 10.34
CA LEU A 89 -9.13 7.00 11.03
C LEU A 89 -10.53 6.99 10.40
N GLU A 90 -10.65 7.14 9.08
CA GLU A 90 -11.94 7.28 8.40
C GLU A 90 -12.76 5.98 8.38
N TRP A 91 -12.12 4.83 8.14
CA TRP A 91 -12.81 3.55 7.95
C TRP A 91 -12.89 2.71 9.22
N PHE A 92 -11.85 2.77 10.06
CA PHE A 92 -11.73 1.90 11.23
C PHE A 92 -11.79 2.67 12.55
N ASN A 93 -11.83 4.01 12.51
CA ASN A 93 -11.75 4.88 13.68
C ASN A 93 -10.51 4.60 14.55
N VAL A 94 -9.40 4.19 13.93
CA VAL A 94 -8.13 3.85 14.59
C VAL A 94 -7.11 4.96 14.39
N ARG A 95 -6.53 5.44 15.49
CA ARG A 95 -5.40 6.39 15.45
C ARG A 95 -4.08 5.62 15.45
N ILE A 96 -3.43 5.55 14.29
CA ILE A 96 -2.10 4.94 14.17
C ILE A 96 -1.03 6.00 14.45
N PRO A 97 -0.04 5.74 15.31
CA PRO A 97 1.09 6.63 15.50
C PRO A 97 1.82 6.84 14.16
N LEU A 98 1.97 8.09 13.71
CA LEU A 98 2.59 8.41 12.41
C LEU A 98 3.98 7.77 12.23
N ARG A 99 4.74 7.65 13.32
CA ARG A 99 6.06 6.98 13.35
C ARG A 99 6.04 5.50 12.95
N LEU A 100 4.91 4.82 13.12
CA LEU A 100 4.77 3.38 12.83
C LEU A 100 4.30 3.10 11.41
N ILE A 101 3.73 4.08 10.72
CA ILE A 101 3.10 3.85 9.42
C ILE A 101 4.13 3.51 8.35
N GLN A 102 5.23 4.23 8.32
CA GLN A 102 6.30 4.01 7.35
C GLN A 102 7.02 2.66 7.56
N PRO A 103 7.45 2.27 8.77
CA PRO A 103 8.07 0.96 8.96
C PRO A 103 7.09 -0.21 8.70
N VAL A 104 5.81 -0.09 9.08
CA VAL A 104 4.80 -1.12 8.77
C VAL A 104 4.64 -1.31 7.27
N LEU A 105 4.57 -0.21 6.52
CA LEU A 105 4.51 -0.28 5.07
C LEU A 105 5.75 -0.95 4.49
N VAL A 106 6.93 -0.50 4.90
CA VAL A 106 8.20 -1.10 4.44
C VAL A 106 8.24 -2.59 4.74
N LEU A 107 7.83 -3.01 5.94
CA LEU A 107 7.79 -4.42 6.32
C LEU A 107 6.86 -5.23 5.40
N LEU A 108 5.65 -4.72 5.13
CA LEU A 108 4.70 -5.38 4.23
C LEU A 108 5.26 -5.58 2.81
N PHE A 109 6.11 -4.66 2.34
CA PHE A 109 6.77 -4.80 1.04
C PHE A 109 7.94 -5.78 1.05
N ILE A 110 8.67 -5.88 2.17
CA ILE A 110 9.86 -6.74 2.27
C ILE A 110 9.50 -8.20 2.56
N ILE A 111 8.42 -8.47 3.30
CA ILE A 111 8.02 -9.84 3.69
C ILE A 111 7.97 -10.82 2.49
N PRO A 112 7.23 -10.56 1.40
CA PRO A 112 7.15 -11.52 0.29
C PRO A 112 8.50 -11.77 -0.40
N ILE A 113 9.36 -10.74 -0.45
CA ILE A 113 10.72 -10.86 -1.00
C ILE A 113 11.57 -11.72 -0.09
N PHE A 114 11.56 -11.44 1.22
CA PHE A 114 12.34 -12.21 2.18
C PHE A 114 11.92 -13.68 2.22
N VAL A 115 10.60 -13.94 2.24
CA VAL A 115 10.05 -15.30 2.16
C VAL A 115 10.58 -16.03 0.92
N GLY A 116 10.56 -15.38 -0.26
CA GLY A 116 11.06 -16.00 -1.48
C GLY A 116 12.56 -16.09 -1.63
N LEU A 117 13.35 -15.47 -0.75
CA LEU A 117 14.80 -15.69 -0.68
C LEU A 117 15.15 -16.87 0.23
N VAL A 118 14.26 -17.24 1.15
CA VAL A 118 14.49 -18.29 2.16
C VAL A 118 13.93 -19.65 1.72
N VAL A 119 12.85 -19.64 0.94
CA VAL A 119 12.17 -20.83 0.39
C VAL A 119 12.67 -21.10 -1.02
#